data_AF-A0AAV5KPZ7-F1
#
_entry.id   AF-A0AAV5KPZ7-F1
#
_cell.length_a   1.000
_cell.length_b   1.000
_cell.length_c   1.000
_cell.angle_alpha   90.00
_cell.angle_beta   90.00
_cell.angle_gamma   90.00
#
_symmetry.space_group_name_H-M   'P 1'
#
loop_
_entity.id
_entity.type
_entity.pdbx_description
1 polymer ?
#
loop_
_entity_poly.entity_id
_entity_poly.type
_entity_poly.pdbx_seq_one_letter_code
_entity_poly.pdbx_strand_id
1 'polypeptide(L)'
;MDIVPLMAANAGNSGRAAISSLNSPPFIAVELCREHMGVHPCDKRRNISDYQFLFPAIDFSLIESDEDILWKANVRETNEEVAARGLKFMNW
;
A
#
# COMPACT_ATOMS: atom_id res chain seq x y z
N MET A 1 6.46 6.21 25.22
CA MET A 1 6.62 6.27 23.75
C MET A 1 5.26 6.56 23.20
N ASP A 2 5.12 7.62 22.42
CA ASP A 2 3.87 7.90 21.71
C ASP A 2 3.62 6.74 20.74
N ILE A 3 2.63 5.92 21.05
CA ILE A 3 2.27 4.77 20.20
C ILE A 3 1.55 5.35 18.99
N VAL A 4 2.23 5.38 17.85
CA VAL A 4 1.60 5.76 16.59
C VAL A 4 0.52 4.74 16.24
N PRO A 5 -0.71 5.17 15.89
CA PRO A 5 -1.78 4.24 15.55
C PRO A 5 -1.44 3.49 14.25
N LEU A 6 -1.87 2.23 14.16
CA LEU A 6 -1.81 1.49 12.89
C LEU A 6 -2.65 2.16 11.81
N MET A 7 -3.83 2.67 12.20
CA MET A 7 -4.74 3.39 11.33
C MET A 7 -5.30 4.60 12.09
N ALA A 8 -5.25 5.78 11.48
CA ALA A 8 -5.82 7.01 12.04
C ALA A 8 -7.36 6.93 12.13
N ALA A 9 -7.94 7.72 13.04
CA ALA A 9 -9.40 7.80 13.16
C ALA A 9 -10.03 8.32 11.86
N ASN A 10 -11.17 7.74 11.48
CA ASN A 10 -11.91 8.04 10.27
C ASN A 10 -11.11 7.89 8.96
N ALA A 11 -10.03 7.08 8.95
CA ALA A 11 -9.30 6.78 7.73
C ALA A 11 -10.25 6.24 6.65
N GLY A 12 -10.15 6.77 5.43
CA GLY A 12 -11.02 6.41 4.31
C GLY A 12 -12.50 6.75 4.51
N ASN A 13 -12.84 7.75 5.35
CA ASN A 13 -14.23 8.10 5.71
C ASN A 13 -15.02 6.93 6.33
N SER A 14 -14.34 6.05 7.07
CA SER A 14 -14.94 4.83 7.63
C SER A 14 -15.78 5.05 8.89
N GLY A 15 -15.70 6.22 9.53
CA GLY A 15 -16.31 6.50 10.84
C GLY A 15 -15.70 5.68 11.99
N ARG A 16 -14.61 4.95 11.76
CA ARG A 16 -13.95 4.11 12.77
C ARG A 16 -13.03 4.94 13.66
N ALA A 17 -12.91 4.56 14.93
CA ALA A 17 -11.86 5.08 15.81
C ALA A 17 -10.47 4.63 15.32
N ALA A 18 -9.42 5.30 15.81
CA ALA A 18 -8.05 4.90 15.50
C ALA A 18 -7.77 3.47 15.98
N ILE A 19 -6.98 2.72 15.21
CA ILE A 19 -6.57 1.35 15.52
C ILE A 19 -5.15 1.38 16.07
N SER A 20 -4.92 0.75 17.22
CA SER A 20 -3.60 0.67 17.85
C SER A 20 -2.70 -0.35 17.15
N SER A 21 -1.40 -0.06 17.08
CA SER A 21 -0.35 -0.99 16.67
C SER A 21 0.30 -1.72 17.87
N LEU A 22 -0.15 -1.43 19.10
CA LEU A 22 0.42 -2.01 20.33
C LEU A 22 0.37 -3.55 20.30
N ASN A 23 1.49 -4.19 20.64
CA ASN A 23 1.64 -5.65 20.67
C ASN A 23 1.37 -6.34 19.32
N SER A 24 1.46 -5.61 18.20
CA SER A 24 1.37 -6.17 16.86
C SER A 24 2.77 -6.32 16.23
N PRO A 25 2.98 -7.28 15.31
CA PRO A 25 4.19 -7.31 14.50
C PRO A 25 4.31 -6.04 13.63
N PRO A 26 5.50 -5.71 13.13
CA PRO A 26 5.67 -4.62 12.16
C PRO A 26 4.83 -4.86 10.91
N PHE A 27 4.28 -3.78 10.36
CA PHE A 27 3.57 -3.78 9.09
C PHE A 27 4.44 -3.10 8.04
N ILE A 28 4.64 -3.76 6.91
CA ILE A 28 5.50 -3.28 5.82
C ILE A 28 4.66 -3.22 4.55
N ALA A 29 4.67 -2.09 3.85
CA ALA A 29 4.03 -1.94 2.55
C ALA A 29 5.00 -2.39 1.44
N VAL A 30 4.53 -3.31 0.58
CA VAL A 30 5.33 -3.86 -0.52
C VAL A 30 4.52 -3.83 -1.80
N GLU A 31 5.06 -3.21 -2.87
CA GLU A 31 4.38 -3.10 -4.17
C GLU A 31 4.23 -4.46 -4.89
N LEU A 32 5.10 -5.43 -4.58
CA LEU A 32 5.15 -6.72 -5.26
C LEU A 32 3.89 -7.58 -5.01
N CYS A 33 3.20 -7.41 -3.89
CA CYS A 33 2.00 -8.21 -3.55
C CYS A 33 0.67 -7.56 -3.97
N ARG A 34 0.69 -6.46 -4.73
CA ARG A 34 -0.53 -5.81 -5.23
C ARG A 34 -1.32 -6.71 -6.19
N GLU A 35 -2.63 -6.52 -6.21
CA GLU A 35 -3.51 -7.09 -7.23
C GLU A 35 -3.13 -6.59 -8.64
N HIS A 36 -3.68 -7.24 -9.66
CA HIS A 36 -3.60 -6.86 -11.06
C HIS A 36 -4.01 -5.40 -11.29
N MET A 37 -3.16 -4.62 -11.98
CA MET A 37 -3.35 -3.16 -12.10
C MET A 37 -3.31 -2.61 -13.54
N GLY A 38 -3.75 -1.36 -13.68
CA GLY A 38 -3.77 -0.60 -14.94
C GLY A 38 -5.17 -0.48 -15.55
N VAL A 39 -5.34 0.49 -16.46
CA VAL A 39 -6.62 0.89 -17.10
C VAL A 39 -7.66 1.44 -16.11
N HIS A 40 -8.04 0.70 -15.08
CA HIS A 40 -9.06 1.13 -14.15
C HIS A 40 -8.46 2.06 -13.08
N PRO A 41 -9.01 3.28 -12.91
CA PRO A 41 -8.51 4.23 -11.91
C PRO A 41 -8.58 3.72 -10.47
N CYS A 42 -9.46 2.77 -10.15
CA CYS A 42 -9.55 2.15 -8.83
C CYS A 42 -8.33 1.30 -8.47
N ASP A 43 -7.52 0.90 -9.44
CA ASP A 43 -6.31 0.11 -9.20
C ASP A 43 -5.11 1.00 -8.91
N LYS A 44 -5.22 2.30 -9.21
CA LYS A 44 -4.20 3.29 -8.90
C LYS A 44 -4.23 3.56 -7.40
N ARG A 45 -3.11 3.33 -6.72
CA ARG A 45 -2.97 3.73 -5.32
C ARG A 45 -2.84 5.26 -5.21
N ARG A 46 -3.16 5.80 -4.03
CA ARG A 46 -2.85 7.19 -3.71
C ARG A 46 -1.35 7.37 -3.46
N ASN A 47 -0.95 8.61 -3.22
CA ASN A 47 0.41 8.93 -2.87
C ASN A 47 0.78 8.30 -1.53
N ILE A 48 2.05 7.91 -1.37
CA ILE A 48 2.55 7.34 -0.12
C ILE A 48 2.44 8.36 1.01
N SER A 49 2.70 9.63 0.73
CA SER A 49 2.52 10.76 1.65
C SER A 49 1.10 10.80 2.23
N ASP A 50 0.06 10.57 1.42
CA ASP A 50 -1.32 10.46 1.91
C ASP A 50 -1.50 9.24 2.84
N TYR A 51 -0.94 8.08 2.46
CA TYR A 51 -1.06 6.86 3.26
C TYR A 51 -0.31 6.94 4.58
N GLN A 52 0.84 7.61 4.64
CA GLN A 52 1.60 7.80 5.88
C GLN A 52 0.79 8.56 6.94
N PHE A 53 -0.04 9.53 6.54
CA PHE A 53 -0.96 10.20 7.46
C PHE A 53 -2.09 9.30 7.95
N LEU A 54 -2.60 8.42 7.07
CA LEU A 54 -3.69 7.51 7.40
C LEU A 54 -3.24 6.27 8.19
N PHE A 55 -1.99 5.84 7.99
CA PHE A 55 -1.44 4.59 8.52
C PHE A 55 -0.01 4.79 9.07
N PRO A 56 0.17 5.60 10.14
CA PRO A 56 1.48 6.08 10.55
C PRO A 56 2.40 5.00 11.16
N ALA A 57 1.86 3.82 11.51
CA ALA A 57 2.68 2.69 11.97
C ALA A 57 3.12 1.72 10.87
N ILE A 58 2.72 1.94 9.60
CA ILE A 58 3.15 1.12 8.46
C ILE A 58 4.49 1.65 7.93
N ASP A 59 5.44 0.76 7.72
CA ASP A 59 6.71 1.07 7.05
C ASP A 59 6.52 1.08 5.53
N PHE A 60 6.77 2.24 4.92
CA PHE A 60 6.72 2.45 3.47
C PHE A 60 8.11 2.56 2.83
N SER A 61 9.19 2.29 3.58
CA SER A 61 10.59 2.48 3.13
C SER A 61 10.99 1.68 1.89
N LEU A 62 10.26 0.60 1.59
CA LEU A 62 10.48 -0.24 0.40
C LEU A 62 9.82 0.32 -0.87
N ILE A 63 9.06 1.42 -0.78
CA ILE A 63 8.42 2.06 -1.92
C ILE A 63 9.23 3.30 -2.30
N GLU A 64 9.82 3.25 -3.50
CA GLU A 64 10.76 4.29 -3.95
C GLU A 64 10.07 5.59 -4.43
N SER A 65 8.83 5.50 -4.90
CA SER A 65 8.10 6.62 -5.50
C SER A 65 6.84 6.97 -4.71
N ASP A 66 6.65 8.26 -4.43
CA ASP A 66 5.42 8.76 -3.80
C ASP A 66 4.20 8.48 -4.68
N GLU A 67 4.29 8.76 -5.98
CA GLU A 67 3.25 8.46 -6.97
C GLU A 67 3.22 6.97 -7.36
N ASP A 68 2.07 6.49 -7.82
CA ASP A 68 1.91 5.13 -8.37
C ASP A 68 2.47 5.04 -9.80
N ILE A 69 3.75 4.67 -9.91
CA ILE A 69 4.44 4.50 -11.19
C ILE A 69 4.18 3.14 -11.87
N LEU A 70 3.63 2.16 -11.13
CA LEU A 70 3.34 0.83 -11.66
C LEU A 70 1.99 0.82 -12.41
N TRP A 71 1.04 1.64 -11.96
CA TRP A 71 -0.23 1.80 -12.65
C TRP A 71 -0.10 2.59 -13.96
N LYS A 72 -0.69 2.07 -15.04
CA LYS A 72 -0.70 2.70 -16.36
C LYS A 72 -2.14 2.99 -16.79
N ALA A 73 -2.40 4.20 -17.27
CA ALA A 73 -3.75 4.63 -17.65
C ALA A 73 -4.35 3.88 -18.85
N ASN A 74 -3.50 3.46 -19.79
CA ASN A 74 -3.94 2.91 -21.08
C ASN A 74 -3.52 1.46 -21.30
N VAL A 75 -2.81 0.85 -20.34
CA VAL A 75 -2.25 -0.50 -20.47
C VAL A 75 -2.58 -1.25 -19.20
N ARG A 76 -3.26 -2.39 -19.35
CA ARG A 76 -3.46 -3.35 -18.28
C ARG A 76 -2.19 -4.17 -18.17
N GLU A 77 -1.70 -4.38 -16.95
CA GLU A 77 -0.63 -5.35 -16.69
C GLU A 77 -1.03 -6.72 -17.30
N THR A 78 -0.10 -7.49 -17.85
CA THR A 78 -0.45 -8.83 -18.36
C THR A 78 -0.44 -9.87 -17.24
N ASN A 79 -1.08 -11.02 -17.43
CA ASN A 79 -1.04 -12.09 -16.43
C ASN A 79 0.40 -12.58 -16.17
N GLU A 80 1.26 -12.55 -17.19
CA GLU A 80 2.68 -12.88 -17.10
C GLU A 80 3.44 -11.85 -16.26
N GLU A 81 3.13 -10.56 -16.43
CA GLU A 81 3.70 -9.49 -15.59
C GLU A 81 3.27 -9.62 -14.13
N VAL A 82 1.98 -9.91 -13.86
CA VAL A 82 1.48 -10.18 -12.49
C VAL A 82 2.22 -11.39 -11.89
N ALA A 83 2.30 -12.49 -12.62
CA ALA A 83 2.96 -13.71 -12.15
C ALA A 83 4.46 -13.47 -11.89
N ALA A 84 5.15 -12.74 -12.76
CA ALA A 84 6.55 -12.39 -12.57
C ALA A 84 6.75 -11.50 -11.34
N ARG A 85 5.86 -10.53 -11.09
CA ARG A 85 5.89 -9.67 -9.90
C ARG A 85 5.59 -10.46 -8.62
N GLY A 86 4.60 -11.35 -8.64
CA GLY A 86 4.30 -12.27 -7.55
C GLY A 86 5.47 -13.21 -7.23
N LEU A 87 6.16 -13.73 -8.25
CA LEU A 87 7.35 -14.56 -8.04
C LEU A 87 8.49 -13.78 -7.36
N LYS A 88 8.66 -12.49 -7.66
CA LYS A 88 9.61 -11.64 -6.94
C LYS A 88 9.24 -11.52 -5.45
N PHE A 89 7.95 -11.35 -5.14
CA PHE A 89 7.47 -11.31 -3.76
C PHE A 89 7.75 -12.62 -3.01
N MET A 90 7.53 -13.77 -3.65
CA MET A 90 7.78 -15.08 -3.03
C MET A 90 9.26 -15.38 -2.77
N ASN A 91 10.17 -14.67 -3.43
CA ASN A 91 11.62 -14.79 -3.26
C ASN A 91 12.23 -13.64 -2.45
N TRP A 92 11.40 -12.76 -1.88
CA TRP A 92 11.81 -11.65 -1.04
C TRP A 92 12.16 -12.14 0.37
#